data_AF-A0A1R1S960-F1
#
_entry.id   AF-A0A1R1S960-F1
#
_cell.length_a   1.000
_cell.length_b   1.000
_cell.length_c   1.000
_cell.angle_alpha   90.00
_cell.angle_beta   90.00
_cell.angle_gamma   90.00
#
_symmetry.space_group_name_H-M   'P 1'
#
loop_
_entity.id
_entity.type
_entity.pdbx_description
1 polymer ?
#
loop_
_entity_poly.entity_id
_entity_poly.type
_entity_poly.pdbx_seq_one_letter_code
_entity_poly.pdbx_strand_id
1 'polypeptide(L)'
;MAANGTADQENNATMTRQTLYRRRRDTLVEWGENGKLVLVDCGAWRKFAVKPELLELLSLLDHPRSARDVHGAWVSSSRPEDEVRRLLERLAEAGIVCRDAPEDHGPDPRADQPEAPRDEPEARRDGPEARRDR
;
A
#
# COMPACT_ATOMS: atom_id res chain seq x y z
N MET A 1 26.63 -42.70 -6.78
CA MET A 1 25.17 -42.66 -6.55
C MET A 1 24.78 -41.20 -6.45
N ALA A 2 24.18 -40.66 -7.51
CA ALA A 2 23.63 -39.32 -7.53
C ALA A 2 22.11 -39.41 -7.39
N ALA A 3 21.51 -38.57 -6.56
CA ALA A 3 20.20 -37.96 -6.77
C ALA A 3 19.97 -36.90 -5.70
N ASN A 4 20.10 -35.64 -6.12
CA ASN A 4 19.58 -34.47 -5.43
C ASN A 4 18.05 -34.59 -5.33
N GLY A 5 17.50 -34.34 -4.14
CA GLY A 5 16.07 -34.29 -3.87
C GLY A 5 15.68 -32.96 -3.21
N THR A 6 16.21 -31.85 -3.71
CA THR A 6 15.73 -30.50 -3.39
C THR A 6 14.46 -30.27 -4.20
N ALA A 7 13.31 -30.75 -3.72
CA ALA A 7 12.04 -30.65 -4.44
C ALA A 7 10.87 -30.25 -3.52
N ASP A 8 11.14 -29.46 -2.48
CA ASP A 8 10.08 -28.91 -1.60
C ASP A 8 10.05 -27.37 -1.59
N GLN A 9 10.83 -26.70 -2.45
CA GLN A 9 10.95 -25.23 -2.45
C GLN A 9 10.23 -24.54 -3.63
N GLU A 10 9.57 -25.27 -4.53
CA GLU A 10 8.87 -24.70 -5.69
C GLU A 10 7.37 -24.48 -5.48
N ASN A 11 6.77 -24.99 -4.40
CA ASN A 11 5.32 -24.88 -4.18
C ASN A 11 4.84 -23.58 -3.52
N ASN A 12 5.73 -22.64 -3.16
CA ASN A 12 5.35 -21.40 -2.48
C ASN A 12 5.49 -20.13 -3.35
N ALA A 13 5.88 -20.26 -4.63
CA ALA A 13 6.13 -19.13 -5.54
C ALA A 13 4.86 -18.61 -6.26
N THR A 14 3.69 -19.18 -5.98
CA THR A 14 2.41 -18.72 -6.55
C THR A 14 1.48 -18.14 -5.47
N MET A 15 2.05 -17.44 -4.48
CA MET A 15 1.27 -16.41 -3.77
C MET A 15 0.89 -15.38 -4.83
N THR A 16 -0.32 -15.50 -5.37
CA THR A 16 -0.92 -14.54 -6.30
C THR A 16 -0.81 -13.18 -5.63
N ARG A 17 0.17 -12.39 -6.06
CA ARG A 17 0.40 -11.03 -5.57
C ARG A 17 -0.88 -10.24 -5.86
N GLN A 18 -1.75 -10.11 -4.87
CA GLN A 18 -3.03 -9.46 -5.04
C GLN A 18 -2.77 -7.96 -5.20
N THR A 19 -3.13 -7.42 -6.35
CA THR A 19 -3.06 -5.97 -6.59
C THR A 19 -3.97 -5.27 -5.59
N LEU A 20 -3.41 -4.35 -4.83
CA LEU A 20 -4.15 -3.51 -3.91
C LEU A 20 -4.56 -2.23 -4.61
N TYR A 21 -5.77 -1.77 -4.31
CA TYR A 21 -6.34 -0.55 -4.85
C TYR A 21 -6.66 0.41 -3.72
N ARG A 22 -6.45 1.70 -3.99
CA ARG A 22 -6.73 2.77 -3.05
C ARG A 22 -7.28 3.98 -3.78
N ARG A 23 -8.24 4.70 -3.19
CA ARG A 23 -8.73 5.97 -3.73
C ARG A 23 -7.62 7.02 -3.74
N ARG A 24 -7.51 7.76 -4.84
CA ARG A 24 -6.59 8.89 -4.94
C ARG A 24 -7.07 10.05 -4.08
N ARG A 25 -6.17 10.64 -3.28
CA ARG A 25 -6.48 11.73 -2.34
C ARG A 25 -6.93 13.03 -3.00
N ASP A 26 -6.55 13.22 -4.26
CA ASP A 26 -6.86 14.43 -5.05
C ASP A 26 -8.25 14.40 -5.67
N THR A 27 -9.07 13.40 -5.31
CA THR A 27 -10.40 13.21 -5.87
C THR A 27 -11.46 13.61 -4.84
N LEU A 28 -12.19 14.68 -5.12
CA LEU A 28 -13.25 15.22 -4.28
C LEU A 28 -14.64 14.78 -4.76
N VAL A 29 -15.62 14.85 -3.86
CA VAL A 29 -17.03 14.60 -4.18
C VAL A 29 -17.78 15.90 -3.94
N GLU A 30 -18.51 16.37 -4.94
CA GLU A 30 -19.33 17.58 -4.88
C GLU A 30 -20.76 17.26 -5.29
N TRP A 31 -21.69 18.15 -4.91
CA TRP A 31 -23.02 18.19 -5.50
C TRP A 31 -22.96 19.03 -6.76
N GLY A 32 -23.27 18.42 -7.90
CA GLY A 32 -23.41 19.11 -9.17
C GLY A 32 -24.64 20.03 -9.19
N GLU A 33 -24.65 20.97 -10.13
CA GLU A 33 -25.72 21.98 -10.29
C GLU A 33 -27.10 21.38 -10.55
N ASN A 34 -27.14 20.12 -10.99
CA ASN A 34 -28.36 19.33 -11.22
C ASN A 34 -28.79 18.49 -10.00
N GLY A 35 -28.16 18.68 -8.84
CA GLY A 35 -28.40 17.91 -7.62
C GLY A 35 -27.83 16.48 -7.68
N LYS A 36 -27.01 16.14 -8.67
CA LYS A 36 -26.37 14.81 -8.78
C LYS A 36 -24.97 14.85 -8.19
N LEU A 37 -24.54 13.72 -7.64
CA LEU A 37 -23.17 13.56 -7.15
C LEU A 37 -22.19 13.59 -8.32
N VAL A 38 -21.16 14.43 -8.18
CA VAL A 38 -20.04 14.51 -9.12
C VAL A 38 -18.74 14.27 -8.39
N LEU A 39 -17.83 13.58 -9.05
CA LEU A 39 -16.48 13.35 -8.59
C LEU A 39 -15.53 14.26 -9.36
N VAL A 40 -14.72 15.02 -8.64
CA VAL A 40 -13.80 16.01 -9.19
C VAL A 40 -12.38 15.50 -8.97
N ASP A 41 -11.67 15.23 -10.05
CA ASP A 41 -10.22 15.01 -10.04
C ASP A 41 -9.54 16.39 -10.09
N CYS A 42 -9.04 16.85 -8.94
CA CYS A 42 -8.40 18.15 -8.81
C CYS A 42 -7.04 18.22 -9.52
N GLY A 43 -6.37 17.08 -9.71
CA GLY A 43 -5.09 17.02 -10.41
C GLY A 43 -5.25 17.23 -11.91
N ALA A 44 -6.27 16.62 -12.50
CA ALA A 44 -6.55 16.72 -13.93
C ALA A 44 -7.65 17.73 -14.29
N TRP A 45 -8.27 18.38 -13.29
CA TRP A 45 -9.42 19.28 -13.45
C TRP A 45 -10.58 18.65 -14.23
N ARG A 46 -10.89 17.38 -13.95
CA ARG A 46 -11.97 16.63 -14.61
C ARG A 46 -13.12 16.38 -13.66
N LYS A 47 -14.35 16.44 -14.18
CA LYS A 47 -15.58 16.12 -13.44
C LYS A 47 -16.26 14.90 -14.05
N PHE A 48 -16.67 13.98 -13.19
CA PHE A 48 -17.37 12.75 -13.57
C PHE A 48 -18.71 12.69 -12.85
N ALA A 49 -19.79 12.42 -13.57
CA ALA A 49 -21.05 12.08 -12.92
C ALA A 49 -20.92 10.71 -12.25
N VAL A 50 -21.23 10.63 -10.96
CA VAL A 50 -21.04 9.42 -10.16
C VAL A 50 -22.38 8.94 -9.62
N LYS A 51 -22.60 7.63 -9.73
CA LYS A 51 -23.76 6.99 -9.13
C LYS A 51 -23.49 6.69 -7.64
N PRO A 52 -24.50 6.67 -6.77
CA PRO A 52 -24.33 6.38 -5.35
C PRO A 52 -23.57 5.07 -5.08
N GLU A 53 -23.80 4.02 -5.88
CA GLU A 53 -23.16 2.72 -5.70
C GLU A 53 -21.65 2.81 -5.93
N LEU A 54 -21.21 3.65 -6.86
CA LEU A 54 -19.79 3.88 -7.11
C LEU A 54 -19.15 4.69 -5.98
N LEU A 55 -19.90 5.57 -5.31
CA LEU A 55 -19.40 6.28 -4.13
C LEU A 55 -19.16 5.33 -2.95
N GLU A 56 -20.04 4.34 -2.76
CA GLU A 56 -19.86 3.27 -1.77
C GLU A 56 -18.60 2.45 -2.05
N LEU A 57 -18.35 2.07 -3.31
CA LEU A 57 -17.07 1.42 -3.65
C LEU A 57 -15.88 2.32 -3.31
N LEU A 58 -15.96 3.61 -3.61
CA LEU A 58 -14.85 4.53 -3.37
C LEU A 58 -14.58 4.75 -1.87
N SER A 59 -15.59 4.66 -1.00
CA SER A 59 -15.38 4.74 0.45
C SER A 59 -14.69 3.49 1.00
N LEU A 60 -14.97 2.30 0.45
CA LEU A 60 -14.24 1.07 0.80
C LEU A 60 -12.73 1.18 0.47
N LEU A 61 -12.40 1.98 -0.55
CA LEU A 61 -11.03 2.21 -1.03
C LEU A 61 -10.31 3.38 -0.34
N ASP A 62 -10.86 3.98 0.71
CA ASP A 62 -10.12 4.97 1.51
C ASP A 62 -8.85 4.34 2.13
N HIS A 63 -8.87 3.01 2.32
CA HIS A 63 -7.73 2.17 2.68
C HIS A 63 -7.36 1.23 1.52
N PRO A 64 -6.09 0.80 1.39
CA PRO A 64 -5.70 -0.20 0.40
C PRO A 64 -6.50 -1.50 0.56
N ARG A 65 -7.14 -1.97 -0.52
CA ARG A 65 -7.94 -3.20 -0.54
C ARG A 65 -7.75 -3.98 -1.84
N SER A 66 -7.82 -5.30 -1.77
CA SER A 66 -7.83 -6.14 -2.99
C SER A 66 -9.20 -6.11 -3.67
N ALA A 67 -9.25 -6.49 -4.95
CA ALA A 67 -10.53 -6.62 -5.67
C ALA A 67 -11.49 -7.63 -4.99
N ARG A 68 -10.92 -8.69 -4.40
CA ARG A 68 -11.67 -9.71 -3.66
C ARG A 68 -12.28 -9.16 -2.37
N ASP A 69 -11.51 -8.38 -1.61
CA ASP A 69 -12.01 -7.74 -0.38
C ASP A 69 -13.14 -6.76 -0.69
N VAL A 70 -12.97 -5.96 -1.76
CA VAL A 70 -13.99 -5.02 -2.23
C VAL A 70 -15.24 -5.78 -2.64
N HIS A 71 -15.11 -6.86 -3.43
CA HIS A 71 -16.24 -7.68 -3.86
C HIS A 71 -17.00 -8.27 -2.66
N GLY A 72 -16.30 -8.77 -1.63
CA GLY A 72 -16.93 -9.31 -0.43
C GLY A 72 -17.60 -8.27 0.48
N ALA A 73 -17.09 -7.03 0.48
CA ALA A 73 -17.61 -5.95 1.33
C ALA A 73 -18.66 -5.07 0.63
N TRP A 74 -18.73 -5.07 -0.70
CA TRP A 74 -19.59 -4.18 -1.46
C TRP A 74 -21.01 -4.75 -1.61
N VAL A 75 -21.82 -4.50 -0.58
CA VAL A 75 -23.16 -5.07 -0.39
C VAL A 75 -24.12 -4.70 -1.53
N SER A 76 -24.02 -3.49 -2.08
CA SER A 76 -24.91 -3.03 -3.16
C SER A 76 -24.60 -3.62 -4.54
N SER A 77 -23.53 -4.42 -4.67
CA SER A 77 -23.09 -4.97 -5.95
C SER A 77 -23.34 -6.47 -6.04
N SER A 78 -24.21 -6.89 -6.95
CA SER A 78 -24.33 -8.30 -7.38
C SER A 78 -23.34 -8.68 -8.48
N ARG A 79 -22.32 -7.84 -8.72
CA ARG A 79 -21.35 -8.06 -9.80
C ARG A 79 -20.34 -9.14 -9.41
N PRO A 80 -19.90 -9.99 -10.35
CA PRO A 80 -18.83 -10.95 -10.08
C PRO A 80 -17.50 -10.24 -9.79
N GLU A 81 -16.61 -10.90 -9.06
CA GLU A 81 -15.28 -10.39 -8.68
C GLU A 81 -14.46 -9.91 -9.90
N ASP A 82 -14.49 -10.65 -11.03
CA ASP A 82 -13.80 -10.27 -12.26
C ASP A 82 -14.27 -8.92 -12.83
N GLU A 83 -15.57 -8.61 -12.70
CA GLU A 83 -16.11 -7.31 -13.10
C GLU A 83 -15.69 -6.20 -12.15
N VAL A 84 -15.62 -6.49 -10.84
CA VAL A 84 -15.11 -5.56 -9.85
C VAL A 84 -13.64 -5.25 -10.16
N ARG A 85 -12.82 -6.27 -10.45
CA ARG A 85 -11.42 -6.08 -10.87
C ARG A 85 -11.32 -5.20 -12.12
N ARG A 86 -12.06 -5.50 -13.18
CA ARG A 86 -12.06 -4.68 -14.41
C ARG A 86 -12.53 -3.25 -14.16
N LEU A 87 -13.49 -3.04 -13.25
CA LEU A 87 -13.92 -1.70 -12.85
C LEU A 87 -12.79 -0.95 -12.13
N LEU A 88 -12.11 -1.59 -11.19
CA LEU A 88 -10.97 -1.00 -10.47
C LEU A 88 -9.82 -0.65 -11.42
N GLU A 89 -9.54 -1.50 -12.41
CA GLU A 89 -8.57 -1.22 -13.47
C GLU A 89 -8.95 0.02 -14.29
N ARG A 90 -10.21 0.13 -14.72
CA ARG A 90 -10.71 1.30 -15.44
C ARG A 90 -10.66 2.58 -14.60
N LEU A 91 -10.98 2.48 -13.31
CA LEU A 91 -10.86 3.62 -12.38
C LEU A 91 -9.39 4.01 -12.17
N ALA A 92 -8.47 3.05 -12.23
CA ALA A 92 -7.04 3.30 -12.12
C ALA A 92 -6.49 3.99 -13.37
N GLU A 93 -6.91 3.55 -14.56
CA GLU A 93 -6.62 4.23 -15.82
C GLU A 93 -7.20 5.65 -15.87
N ALA A 94 -8.39 5.84 -15.29
CA ALA A 94 -8.97 7.16 -15.14
C ALA A 94 -8.23 8.05 -14.12
N GLY A 95 -7.34 7.48 -13.30
CA GLY A 95 -6.60 8.19 -12.26
C GLY A 95 -7.40 8.48 -10.98
N ILE A 96 -8.56 7.83 -10.81
CA ILE A 96 -9.44 7.98 -9.64
C ILE A 96 -8.98 7.09 -8.48
N VAL A 97 -8.43 5.92 -8.80
CA VAL A 97 -7.80 5.01 -7.82
C VAL A 97 -6.35 4.76 -8.23
N CYS A 98 -5.51 4.48 -7.24
CA CYS A 98 -4.13 4.08 -7.43
C CYS A 98 -4.02 2.58 -7.23
N ARG A 99 -3.12 1.96 -7.99
CA ARG A 99 -2.65 0.59 -7.72
C ARG A 99 -1.49 0.73 -6.74
N ASP A 100 -1.65 0.20 -5.55
CA ASP A 100 -0.51 -0.08 -4.68
C ASP A 100 0.10 -1.38 -5.22
N ALA A 101 1.34 -1.27 -5.70
CA ALA A 101 2.07 -2.46 -6.08
C ALA A 101 2.16 -3.37 -4.85
N PRO A 102 2.05 -4.70 -5.01
CA PRO A 102 2.48 -5.60 -3.94
C PRO A 102 3.90 -5.17 -3.58
N GLU A 103 4.17 -4.89 -2.30
CA GLU A 103 5.51 -4.50 -1.86
C GLU A 103 6.47 -5.56 -2.41
N ASP A 104 7.25 -5.16 -3.42
CA ASP A 104 8.36 -5.96 -3.88
C ASP A 104 9.37 -5.78 -2.76
N HIS A 105 9.28 -6.65 -1.74
CA HIS A 105 10.41 -6.95 -0.89
C HIS A 105 11.46 -7.63 -1.79
N GLY A 106 12.06 -6.84 -2.69
CA GLY A 106 13.41 -7.09 -3.14
C GLY A 106 14.28 -7.20 -1.88
N PRO A 107 15.28 -8.09 -1.88
CA PRO A 107 16.09 -8.33 -0.70
C PRO A 107 16.63 -6.99 -0.19
N ASP A 108 16.23 -6.62 1.04
CA ASP A 108 16.72 -5.42 1.70
C ASP A 108 18.25 -5.50 1.74
N PRO A 109 18.98 -4.62 1.03
CA PRO A 109 20.44 -4.71 0.98
C PRO A 109 21.11 -4.33 2.31
N ARG A 110 20.34 -4.03 3.37
CA ARG A 110 20.85 -3.73 4.71
C ARG A 110 20.66 -4.89 5.69
N ALA A 111 20.08 -6.02 5.28
CA ALA A 111 19.99 -7.22 6.12
C ALA A 111 21.34 -7.92 6.36
N ASP A 112 22.42 -7.47 5.69
CA ASP A 112 23.77 -8.04 5.80
C ASP A 112 24.80 -7.04 6.37
N GLN A 113 24.41 -6.21 7.35
CA GLN A 113 25.43 -5.57 8.19
C GLN A 113 25.63 -6.41 9.44
N PRO A 114 26.73 -7.19 9.55
CA PRO A 114 27.09 -7.82 10.82
C PRO A 114 27.29 -6.69 11.85
N GLU A 115 26.56 -6.78 12.96
CA GLU A 115 26.76 -5.88 14.10
C GLU A 115 28.24 -5.95 14.52
N ALA A 116 28.97 -4.86 14.28
CA ALA A 116 30.35 -4.75 14.71
C ALA A 116 30.41 -4.89 16.24
N PRO A 117 31.38 -5.64 16.79
CA PRO A 117 31.52 -5.78 18.23
C PRO A 117 31.79 -4.40 18.81
N ARG A 118 30.92 -3.98 19.72
CA ARG A 118 30.98 -2.70 20.42
C ARG A 118 32.20 -2.73 21.33
N ASP A 119 33.32 -2.18 20.86
CA ASP A 119 34.49 -1.87 21.66
C ASP A 119 34.05 -1.01 22.87
N GLU A 120 34.13 -1.59 24.07
CA GLU A 120 33.94 -0.89 25.32
C GLU A 120 35.18 0.01 25.57
N PRO A 121 35.04 1.34 25.69
CA PRO A 121 36.18 2.16 26.03
C PRO A 121 36.50 2.00 27.52
N GLU A 122 37.66 1.40 27.79
CA GLU A 122 38.29 1.29 29.11
C GLU A 122 38.23 2.62 29.88
N ALA A 123 37.72 2.52 31.11
CA ALA A 123 37.68 3.60 32.08
C ALA A 123 39.11 4.01 32.51
N ARG A 124 39.71 4.96 31.79
CA ARG A 124 40.86 5.72 32.29
C ARG A 124 40.37 6.83 33.22
N ARG A 125 40.11 6.46 34.48
CA ARG A 125 40.11 7.44 35.58
C ARG A 125 41.54 7.74 35.97
N ASP A 126 42.16 8.66 35.24
CA ASP A 126 43.37 9.35 35.69
C ASP A 126 42.99 10.80 36.02
N GLY A 127 43.21 11.21 37.26
CA GLY A 127 43.05 12.60 37.71
C GLY A 127 44.09 13.52 37.06
N PRO A 128 43.98 14.86 37.22
CA PRO A 128 44.55 15.46 38.43
C PRO A 128 43.84 16.72 38.96
N GLU A 129 44.32 17.12 40.14
CA GLU A 129 44.01 18.26 41.01
C GLU A 129 43.93 19.66 40.34
N ALA A 130 43.16 20.60 40.94
CA ALA A 130 43.71 21.72 41.74
C ALA A 130 42.83 23.01 41.79
N ARG A 131 42.45 23.38 43.03
CA ARG A 131 42.52 24.72 43.69
C ARG A 131 41.75 25.94 43.15
N ARG A 132 40.94 26.56 44.03
CA ARG A 132 41.16 27.86 44.76
C ARG A 132 39.87 28.25 45.49
N ASP A 133 39.87 28.34 46.82
CA ASP A 133 40.20 29.53 47.63
C ASP A 133 39.18 30.68 47.45
N ARG A 134 38.16 30.71 48.33
CA ARG A 134 37.81 31.84 49.21
C ARG A 134 36.72 31.45 50.20
#